data_AF-U3U5H0-F1
#
_entry.id   AF-U3U5H0-F1
#
_cell.length_a   1.000
_cell.length_b   1.000
_cell.length_c   1.000
_cell.angle_alpha   90.00
_cell.angle_beta   90.00
_cell.angle_gamma   90.00
#
_symmetry.space_group_name_H-M   'P 1'
#
loop_
_entity.id
_entity.type
_entity.pdbx_description
1 polymer ?
#
loop_
_entity_poly.entity_id
_entity_poly.type
_entity_poly.pdbx_seq_one_letter_code
_entity_poly.pdbx_strand_id
1 'polypeptide(L)'
;MHYPVVTFRTSPRLLALIIPFLLSACGGGGGGGGSGGGSTLTPVTPVVEPAVPATAASSKVGIIDSGLAPGRSEVNYANVNFSSYVGSNTALNENMGINGHGTLVAMTLLGLSPDSTLYVAQASQNNIFSYDNTARAVQGLVAQGVRIFNMSYGSQERFTSQQALTDARQRYQSLYQGLNAVAAADGLAVMITGNNSGATPAPDVLTPLMYNDPQLARNLVAVTGIMDHTGYDLPGRAAGTGPFDACGAAAAWCLTAPGYTDYLYQNSDGSWVQVRSFGTSFAAPRVTAAASQLLQRFPWMSGHNLQQTLLTTATYRSDAHDNVADSANGRPYNETFGWGDLNAAKALNGPGQFWAEDFSARLDGGQYVFSNDISGDRGLVLDGSERGGTLQLTGNNSYQGLTQVSANSLLIDGAIAGNALVNGSGKLGGSGRIGGNLVNQGSVNGDLQVAGNYQQSADGTLNVTLNNPLRVAGNAALDGTQNLAPPSASYVVKQQETLLTSGGVSGQFS
;
A
#
# COMPACT_ATOMS: atom_id res chain seq x y z
N MET A 1 -72.32 -7.32 25.81
CA MET A 1 -72.10 -6.03 26.51
C MET A 1 -70.64 -5.65 26.34
N HIS A 2 -70.40 -4.47 25.75
CA HIS A 2 -69.23 -3.58 25.86
C HIS A 2 -67.79 -4.11 25.69
N TYR A 3 -67.16 -3.70 24.59
CA TYR A 3 -65.74 -3.29 24.47
C TYR A 3 -65.57 -1.84 25.05
N PRO A 4 -64.38 -1.18 25.20
CA PRO A 4 -63.01 -1.45 24.64
C PRO A 4 -61.78 -1.10 25.55
N VAL A 5 -60.56 -1.21 24.99
CA VAL A 5 -59.35 -0.31 25.08
C VAL A 5 -57.96 -1.01 25.29
N VAL A 6 -57.21 -1.00 24.18
CA VAL A 6 -55.77 -0.91 23.82
C VAL A 6 -54.68 -0.58 24.89
N THR A 7 -53.52 -1.28 24.85
CA THR A 7 -52.14 -0.68 24.73
C THR A 7 -50.97 -1.66 24.40
N PHE A 8 -50.34 -1.43 23.23
CA PHE A 8 -48.92 -1.45 22.76
C PHE A 8 -47.76 -2.38 23.23
N ARG A 9 -46.90 -2.69 22.20
CA ARG A 9 -45.43 -3.00 22.15
C ARG A 9 -45.02 -4.47 22.35
N THR A 10 -44.06 -5.08 21.65
CA THR A 10 -42.98 -4.65 20.73
C THR A 10 -42.55 -5.83 19.83
N SER A 11 -42.13 -5.51 18.60
CA SER A 11 -41.48 -6.39 17.60
C SER A 11 -40.25 -7.15 18.17
N PRO A 12 -39.97 -8.40 17.75
CA PRO A 12 -38.73 -9.07 18.11
C PRO A 12 -37.58 -8.47 17.30
N ARG A 13 -36.67 -7.79 18.02
CA ARG A 13 -35.39 -7.32 17.49
C ARG A 13 -34.50 -8.51 17.15
N LEU A 14 -33.82 -8.36 16.02
CA LEU A 14 -32.58 -9.02 15.60
C LEU A 14 -31.70 -9.32 16.82
N LEU A 15 -31.45 -10.59 17.10
CA LEU A 15 -30.48 -11.05 18.08
C LEU A 15 -29.11 -10.96 17.41
N ALA A 16 -28.38 -9.87 17.64
CA ALA A 16 -26.96 -9.78 17.24
C ALA A 16 -26.18 -10.82 18.04
N LEU A 17 -25.71 -11.87 17.36
CA LEU A 17 -24.89 -12.91 17.96
C LEU A 17 -23.52 -12.31 18.27
N ILE A 18 -23.22 -12.10 19.56
CA ILE A 18 -21.90 -11.68 20.03
C ILE A 18 -20.98 -12.90 19.93
N ILE A 19 -20.04 -12.88 18.98
CA ILE A 19 -18.98 -13.89 18.87
C ILE A 19 -17.74 -13.35 19.58
N PRO A 20 -17.24 -14.03 20.62
CA PRO A 20 -16.03 -13.59 21.29
C PRO A 20 -14.80 -13.88 20.42
N PHE A 21 -14.13 -12.83 19.96
CA PHE A 21 -12.76 -12.93 19.42
C PHE A 21 -11.78 -12.90 20.58
N LEU A 22 -10.80 -13.81 20.58
CA LEU A 22 -9.77 -13.88 21.60
C LEU A 22 -8.42 -13.51 21.00
N LEU A 23 -7.74 -12.57 21.64
CA LEU A 23 -6.33 -12.27 21.41
C LEU A 23 -5.49 -13.47 21.84
N SER A 24 -4.82 -14.13 20.89
CA SER A 24 -3.84 -15.18 21.18
C SER A 24 -2.51 -14.52 21.57
N ALA A 25 -2.27 -14.34 22.87
CA ALA A 25 -0.96 -13.95 23.39
C ALA A 25 -0.08 -15.20 23.54
N CYS A 26 1.09 -15.23 22.89
CA CYS A 26 2.10 -16.28 23.08
C CYS A 26 3.26 -15.78 23.95
N GLY A 27 3.57 -16.55 24.99
CA GLY A 27 4.66 -16.30 25.96
C GLY A 27 6.05 -16.51 25.35
N GLY A 28 6.98 -15.64 25.73
CA GLY A 28 8.36 -15.61 25.24
C GLY A 28 9.35 -16.42 26.08
N GLY A 29 10.41 -16.89 25.42
CA GLY A 29 11.64 -17.40 26.03
C GLY A 29 12.84 -16.75 25.33
N GLY A 30 13.70 -16.10 26.12
CA GLY A 30 14.85 -15.30 25.62
C GLY A 30 16.19 -16.03 25.65
N GLY A 31 17.19 -15.46 24.96
CA GLY A 31 18.59 -15.86 25.09
C GLY A 31 19.59 -15.09 24.19
N GLY A 32 20.45 -14.29 24.82
CA GLY A 32 21.91 -14.20 24.58
C GLY A 32 22.46 -13.46 23.34
N GLY A 33 23.13 -12.32 23.55
CA GLY A 33 23.81 -11.52 22.51
C GLY A 33 25.32 -11.76 22.34
N GLY A 34 25.91 -11.06 21.35
CA GLY A 34 27.36 -10.97 21.13
C GLY A 34 27.75 -9.93 20.05
N SER A 35 28.52 -8.92 20.47
CA SER A 35 29.24 -7.86 19.70
C SER A 35 30.09 -8.39 18.54
N GLY A 36 30.39 -7.70 17.43
CA GLY A 36 30.61 -6.27 17.18
C GLY A 36 32.02 -6.11 16.58
N GLY A 37 32.12 -5.95 15.25
CA GLY A 37 33.38 -5.81 14.50
C GLY A 37 33.35 -4.57 13.60
N GLY A 38 34.23 -3.61 13.88
CA GLY A 38 34.34 -2.35 13.14
C GLY A 38 35.33 -2.43 11.99
N SER A 39 34.93 -1.87 10.85
CA SER A 39 35.81 -1.62 9.69
C SER A 39 35.54 -0.20 9.17
N THR A 40 36.59 0.60 9.17
CA THR A 40 36.65 1.99 8.71
C THR A 40 36.49 2.08 7.19
N LEU A 41 35.50 2.84 6.71
CA LEU A 41 35.35 3.20 5.29
C LEU A 41 35.88 4.61 5.03
N THR A 42 36.66 4.73 3.96
CA THR A 42 37.24 5.97 3.44
C THR A 42 36.18 6.89 2.81
N PRO A 43 36.36 8.23 2.83
CA PRO A 43 35.35 9.18 2.37
C PRO A 43 35.26 9.19 0.83
N VAL A 44 34.07 8.95 0.29
CA VAL A 44 33.74 9.15 -1.13
C VAL A 44 33.06 10.51 -1.27
N THR A 45 33.50 11.29 -2.26
CA THR A 45 32.96 12.61 -2.60
C THR A 45 31.45 12.54 -2.92
N PRO A 46 30.61 13.49 -2.48
CA PRO A 46 29.16 13.36 -2.56
C PRO A 46 28.67 13.44 -4.01
N VAL A 47 27.88 12.46 -4.43
CA VAL A 47 26.94 12.63 -5.53
C VAL A 47 25.90 13.65 -5.05
N VAL A 48 25.63 14.68 -5.85
CA VAL A 48 24.55 15.62 -5.55
C VAL A 48 23.24 14.84 -5.63
N GLU A 49 22.70 14.50 -4.46
CA GLU A 49 21.39 13.89 -4.29
C GLU A 49 20.32 14.84 -4.83
N PRO A 50 19.38 14.39 -5.68
CA PRO A 50 18.24 15.19 -6.06
C PRO A 50 17.50 15.62 -4.79
N ALA A 51 17.22 16.91 -4.65
CA ALA A 51 16.59 17.47 -3.45
C ALA A 51 15.35 16.64 -3.07
N VAL A 52 15.40 16.04 -1.88
CA VAL A 52 14.24 15.44 -1.22
C VAL A 52 13.17 16.54 -1.11
N PRO A 53 11.98 16.39 -1.73
CA PRO A 53 10.89 17.34 -1.50
C PRO A 53 10.55 17.35 -0.01
N ALA A 54 10.30 18.56 0.49
CA ALA A 54 9.80 18.97 1.80
C ALA A 54 9.48 17.86 2.83
N THR A 55 10.02 18.02 4.05
CA THR A 55 9.64 17.28 5.28
C THR A 55 8.25 16.65 5.18
N ALA A 56 8.23 15.32 5.13
CA ALA A 56 7.00 14.53 5.12
C ALA A 56 6.04 15.06 6.20
N ALA A 57 4.87 15.54 5.77
CA ALA A 57 3.81 15.85 6.71
C ALA A 57 3.45 14.56 7.46
N SER A 58 3.28 14.63 8.79
CA SER A 58 2.90 13.46 9.59
C SER A 58 1.63 12.80 9.02
N SER A 59 1.72 11.51 8.67
CA SER A 59 0.56 10.73 8.24
C SER A 59 -0.28 10.34 9.44
N LYS A 60 -1.60 10.50 9.31
CA LYS A 60 -2.58 10.01 10.29
C LYS A 60 -2.74 8.50 10.14
N VAL A 61 -2.44 7.74 11.19
CA VAL A 61 -2.58 6.28 11.20
C VAL A 61 -3.58 5.85 12.25
N GLY A 62 -4.61 5.11 11.82
CA GLY A 62 -5.61 4.51 12.70
C GLY A 62 -5.11 3.18 13.26
N ILE A 63 -5.26 2.97 14.57
CA ILE A 63 -5.04 1.68 15.22
C ILE A 63 -6.35 1.27 15.89
N ILE A 64 -7.00 0.23 15.39
CA ILE A 64 -8.23 -0.30 15.96
C ILE A 64 -7.89 -1.55 16.77
N ASP A 65 -7.81 -1.40 18.09
CA ASP A 65 -7.29 -2.46 18.98
C ASP A 65 -7.89 -2.37 20.40
N SER A 66 -7.23 -2.96 21.40
CA SER A 66 -7.64 -2.97 22.82
C SER A 66 -7.40 -1.67 23.59
N GLY A 67 -6.70 -0.73 22.97
CA GLY A 67 -6.45 0.60 23.47
C GLY A 67 -4.98 0.99 23.37
N LEU A 68 -4.57 1.94 24.21
CA LEU A 68 -3.18 2.35 24.36
C LEU A 68 -2.97 2.79 25.81
N ALA A 69 -1.99 2.18 26.47
CA ALA A 69 -1.70 2.48 27.85
C ALA A 69 -1.02 3.85 27.96
N PRO A 70 -1.35 4.67 28.97
CA PRO A 70 -0.54 5.82 29.33
C PRO A 70 0.78 5.38 29.99
N GLY A 71 1.78 6.27 30.01
CA GLY A 71 3.01 6.09 30.79
C GLY A 71 4.11 5.22 30.15
N ARG A 72 4.00 4.88 28.86
CA ARG A 72 5.09 4.28 28.08
C ARG A 72 6.03 5.38 27.58
N SER A 73 7.30 5.35 27.97
CA SER A 73 8.29 6.35 27.54
C SER A 73 8.61 6.29 26.05
N GLU A 74 8.33 5.15 25.42
CA GLU A 74 8.51 4.90 23.99
C GLU A 74 7.45 5.60 23.13
N VAL A 75 6.39 6.16 23.74
CA VAL A 75 5.26 6.77 23.03
C VAL A 75 5.28 8.28 23.21
N ASN A 76 5.34 9.02 22.10
CA ASN A 76 5.10 10.46 22.10
C ASN A 76 3.59 10.75 22.13
N TYR A 77 3.02 10.86 23.33
CA TYR A 77 1.58 11.09 23.51
C TYR A 77 1.06 12.43 22.96
N ALA A 78 1.93 13.41 22.65
CA ALA A 78 1.51 14.64 21.99
C ALA A 78 0.98 14.39 20.56
N ASN A 79 1.41 13.29 19.93
CA ASN A 79 0.99 12.87 18.60
C ASN A 79 -0.07 11.74 18.65
N VAL A 80 -0.77 11.58 19.78
CA VAL A 80 -1.80 10.54 19.96
C VAL A 80 -3.17 11.18 20.13
N ASN A 81 -4.10 10.75 19.29
CA ASN A 81 -5.53 10.99 19.42
C ASN A 81 -6.17 9.67 19.85
N PHE A 82 -6.97 9.69 20.91
CA PHE A 82 -7.62 8.48 21.43
C PHE A 82 -9.13 8.61 21.37
N SER A 83 -9.80 7.51 21.04
CA SER A 83 -11.26 7.38 21.13
C SER A 83 -11.61 5.98 21.59
N SER A 84 -12.56 5.86 22.52
CA SER A 84 -13.11 4.56 22.91
C SER A 84 -14.49 4.34 22.31
N TYR A 85 -14.69 3.15 21.77
CA TYR A 85 -15.95 2.67 21.21
C TYR A 85 -16.60 1.58 22.08
N VAL A 86 -16.04 1.36 23.28
CA VAL A 86 -16.49 0.41 24.28
C VAL A 86 -16.72 1.09 25.63
N GLY A 87 -17.73 0.63 26.37
CA GLY A 87 -18.06 1.21 27.67
C GLY A 87 -18.35 2.72 27.61
N SER A 88 -18.17 3.41 28.74
CA SER A 88 -18.38 4.85 28.88
C SER A 88 -17.09 5.65 29.11
N ASN A 89 -15.93 4.97 29.22
CA ASN A 89 -14.66 5.63 29.49
C ASN A 89 -14.09 6.24 28.20
N THR A 90 -13.88 7.56 28.21
CA THR A 90 -13.31 8.30 27.08
C THR A 90 -11.83 8.65 27.27
N ALA A 91 -11.25 8.36 28.44
CA ALA A 91 -9.85 8.61 28.72
C ALA A 91 -8.94 7.56 28.06
N LEU A 92 -7.71 7.95 27.72
CA LEU A 92 -6.68 7.06 27.22
C LEU A 92 -6.52 5.86 28.15
N ASN A 93 -6.78 4.66 27.62
CA ASN A 93 -6.72 3.44 28.39
C ASN A 93 -6.40 2.23 27.51
N GLU A 94 -5.90 1.19 28.17
CA GLU A 94 -5.63 -0.13 27.60
C GLU A 94 -6.26 -1.16 28.53
N ASN A 95 -7.14 -2.01 28.00
CA ASN A 95 -7.97 -2.89 28.82
C ASN A 95 -7.17 -4.05 29.47
N MET A 96 -5.92 -4.25 29.04
CA MET A 96 -4.95 -5.21 29.62
C MET A 96 -3.77 -4.55 30.35
N GLY A 97 -3.88 -3.24 30.66
CA GLY A 97 -2.83 -2.51 31.38
C GLY A 97 -1.61 -2.19 30.51
N ILE A 98 -0.48 -1.85 31.13
CA ILE A 98 0.66 -1.23 30.45
C ILE A 98 1.31 -2.08 29.35
N ASN A 99 1.18 -3.41 29.43
CA ASN A 99 1.69 -4.36 28.44
C ASN A 99 0.59 -4.87 27.50
N GLY A 100 -0.56 -4.20 27.46
CA GLY A 100 -1.71 -4.65 26.69
C GLY A 100 -1.47 -4.67 25.17
N HIS A 101 -2.27 -5.45 24.47
CA HIS A 101 -2.05 -5.78 23.07
C HIS A 101 -1.99 -4.55 22.16
N GLY A 102 -2.98 -3.66 22.25
CA GLY A 102 -3.03 -2.43 21.45
C GLY A 102 -1.83 -1.51 21.69
N THR A 103 -1.33 -1.47 22.93
CA THR A 103 -0.08 -0.76 23.26
C THR A 103 1.13 -1.33 22.52
N LEU A 104 1.28 -2.65 22.49
CA LEU A 104 2.40 -3.31 21.79
C LEU A 104 2.30 -3.16 20.27
N VAL A 105 1.08 -3.23 19.72
CA VAL A 105 0.81 -2.95 18.30
C VAL A 105 1.21 -1.52 17.93
N ALA A 106 0.78 -0.54 18.73
CA ALA A 106 1.12 0.86 18.51
C ALA A 106 2.63 1.12 18.60
N MET A 107 3.30 0.54 19.57
CA MET A 107 4.75 0.64 19.70
C MET A 107 5.50 -0.01 18.53
N THR A 108 5.05 -1.18 18.06
CA THR A 108 5.64 -1.85 16.90
C THR A 108 5.63 -0.94 15.68
N LEU A 109 4.51 -0.22 15.48
CA LEU A 109 4.39 0.76 14.39
C LEU A 109 5.31 1.97 14.60
N LEU A 110 5.29 2.57 15.79
CA LEU A 110 6.09 3.76 16.10
C LEU A 110 7.60 3.51 16.03
N GLY A 111 8.06 2.29 16.31
CA GLY A 111 9.46 1.91 16.13
C GLY A 111 9.94 1.97 14.68
N LEU A 112 9.02 1.99 13.71
CA LEU A 112 9.31 2.01 12.28
C LEU A 112 8.87 3.31 11.61
N SER A 113 7.83 3.96 12.12
CA SER A 113 7.33 5.25 11.64
C SER A 113 7.06 6.20 12.83
N PRO A 114 8.13 6.71 13.48
CA PRO A 114 8.00 7.53 14.69
C PRO A 114 7.29 8.87 14.45
N ASP A 115 7.29 9.36 13.21
CA ASP A 115 6.66 10.62 12.81
C ASP A 115 5.15 10.48 12.54
N SER A 116 4.58 9.26 12.61
CA SER A 116 3.14 9.06 12.42
C SER A 116 2.33 9.66 13.57
N THR A 117 1.24 10.36 13.23
CA THR A 117 0.24 10.78 14.22
C THR A 117 -0.74 9.64 14.42
N LEU A 118 -0.80 9.09 15.63
CA LEU A 118 -1.67 7.96 15.93
C LEU A 118 -3.09 8.42 16.24
N TYR A 119 -4.05 7.72 15.67
CA TYR A 119 -5.45 7.78 16.03
C TYR A 119 -5.87 6.39 16.55
N VAL A 120 -5.74 6.22 17.85
CA VAL A 120 -6.03 4.95 18.53
C VAL A 120 -7.51 4.87 18.84
N ALA A 121 -8.16 3.86 18.27
CA ALA A 121 -9.55 3.51 18.55
C ALA A 121 -9.59 2.24 19.39
N GLN A 122 -9.97 2.36 20.66
CA GLN A 122 -10.25 1.21 21.49
C GLN A 122 -11.60 0.61 21.05
N ALA A 123 -11.56 -0.60 20.50
CA ALA A 123 -12.74 -1.31 20.01
C ALA A 123 -12.99 -2.66 20.71
N SER A 124 -12.10 -3.08 21.62
CA SER A 124 -12.27 -4.29 22.43
C SER A 124 -12.52 -4.01 23.91
N GLN A 125 -13.34 -4.86 24.53
CA GLN A 125 -13.61 -4.85 25.97
C GLN A 125 -13.21 -6.22 26.53
N ASN A 126 -12.31 -6.26 27.53
CA ASN A 126 -11.75 -7.51 28.08
C ASN A 126 -11.19 -8.43 26.98
N ASN A 127 -10.43 -7.87 26.02
CA ASN A 127 -9.91 -8.54 24.83
C ASN A 127 -10.93 -9.10 23.84
N ILE A 128 -12.22 -8.80 24.01
CA ILE A 128 -13.27 -9.22 23.09
C ILE A 128 -13.60 -8.08 22.15
N PHE A 129 -13.40 -8.31 20.86
CA PHE A 129 -13.81 -7.40 19.79
C PHE A 129 -15.27 -7.66 19.39
N SER A 130 -15.94 -6.61 18.94
CA SER A 130 -17.23 -6.71 18.25
C SER A 130 -17.11 -5.97 16.93
N TYR A 131 -17.60 -6.57 15.84
CA TYR A 131 -17.56 -5.93 14.53
C TYR A 131 -18.36 -4.63 14.47
N ASP A 132 -19.38 -4.46 15.31
CA ASP A 132 -20.11 -3.20 15.42
C ASP A 132 -19.23 -2.09 16.03
N ASN A 133 -18.40 -2.41 17.01
CA ASN A 133 -17.48 -1.45 17.62
C ASN A 133 -16.37 -1.09 16.65
N THR A 134 -15.81 -2.07 15.95
CA THR A 134 -14.74 -1.83 14.97
C THR A 134 -15.27 -1.05 13.76
N ALA A 135 -16.49 -1.32 13.30
CA ALA A 135 -17.12 -0.54 12.23
C ALA A 135 -17.37 0.92 12.64
N ARG A 136 -17.86 1.14 13.87
CA ARG A 136 -17.99 2.51 14.43
C ARG A 136 -16.63 3.19 14.58
N ALA A 137 -15.60 2.46 14.99
CA ALA A 137 -14.24 2.95 15.06
C ALA A 137 -13.72 3.41 13.69
N VAL A 138 -13.88 2.58 12.65
CA VAL A 138 -13.54 2.97 11.27
C VAL A 138 -14.24 4.27 10.89
N GLN A 139 -15.56 4.36 11.08
CA GLN A 139 -16.33 5.56 10.72
C GLN A 139 -15.83 6.83 11.44
N GLY A 140 -15.58 6.75 12.74
CA GLY A 140 -15.07 7.89 13.50
C GLY A 140 -13.64 8.28 13.13
N LEU A 141 -12.80 7.33 12.74
CA LEU A 141 -11.44 7.57 12.26
C LEU A 141 -11.43 8.16 10.82
N VAL A 142 -12.27 7.65 9.92
CA VAL A 142 -12.48 8.20 8.57
C VAL A 142 -12.94 9.66 8.67
N ALA A 143 -13.88 9.97 9.57
CA ALA A 143 -14.34 11.34 9.81
C ALA A 143 -13.22 12.30 10.28
N GLN A 144 -12.13 11.77 10.83
CA GLN A 144 -10.94 12.52 11.23
C GLN A 144 -9.87 12.57 10.13
N GLY A 145 -10.15 12.04 8.94
CA GLY A 145 -9.25 12.01 7.79
C GLY A 145 -8.16 10.95 7.87
N VAL A 146 -8.35 9.90 8.69
CA VAL A 146 -7.46 8.73 8.69
C VAL A 146 -7.65 7.95 7.40
N ARG A 147 -6.55 7.55 6.75
CA ARG A 147 -6.55 6.76 5.51
C ARG A 147 -5.83 5.43 5.62
N ILE A 148 -5.14 5.15 6.71
CA ILE A 148 -4.42 3.88 6.90
C ILE A 148 -4.87 3.29 8.24
N PHE A 149 -5.34 2.05 8.22
CA PHE A 149 -5.98 1.40 9.36
C PHE A 149 -5.26 0.10 9.68
N ASN A 150 -4.57 0.05 10.83
CA ASN A 150 -4.08 -1.19 11.38
C ASN A 150 -5.19 -1.88 12.19
N MET A 151 -5.48 -3.13 11.85
CA MET A 151 -6.52 -3.95 12.46
C MET A 151 -5.92 -5.30 12.85
N SER A 152 -5.21 -5.33 13.97
CA SER A 152 -4.48 -6.49 14.50
C SER A 152 -5.36 -7.44 15.31
N TYR A 153 -6.58 -7.70 14.84
CA TYR A 153 -7.51 -8.66 15.42
C TYR A 153 -8.10 -9.54 14.32
N GLY A 154 -8.60 -10.72 14.69
CA GLY A 154 -9.23 -11.62 13.74
C GLY A 154 -10.00 -12.74 14.43
N SER A 155 -10.86 -13.39 13.65
CA SER A 155 -11.65 -14.53 14.08
C SER A 155 -10.82 -15.79 14.29
N GLN A 156 -11.25 -16.63 15.24
CA GLN A 156 -10.70 -17.97 15.44
C GLN A 156 -11.30 -19.00 14.46
N GLU A 157 -12.33 -18.62 13.70
CA GLU A 157 -12.98 -19.48 12.70
C GLU A 157 -12.12 -19.66 11.45
N ARG A 158 -12.24 -20.80 10.75
CA ARG A 158 -11.55 -21.05 9.47
C ARG A 158 -12.54 -21.62 8.45
N PHE A 159 -12.83 -20.85 7.41
CA PHE A 159 -13.76 -21.27 6.35
C PHE A 159 -12.99 -21.77 5.13
N THR A 160 -13.23 -23.01 4.75
CA THR A 160 -12.53 -23.68 3.64
C THR A 160 -13.38 -23.82 2.38
N SER A 161 -14.61 -23.30 2.38
CA SER A 161 -15.53 -23.36 1.23
C SER A 161 -16.29 -22.06 1.01
N GLN A 162 -16.68 -21.81 -0.24
CA GLN A 162 -17.49 -20.65 -0.61
C GLN A 162 -18.86 -20.65 0.06
N GLN A 163 -19.44 -21.83 0.31
CA GLN A 163 -20.70 -21.95 1.04
C GLN A 163 -20.56 -21.48 2.48
N ALA A 164 -19.50 -21.91 3.19
CA ALA A 164 -19.26 -21.49 4.58
C ALA A 164 -19.04 -19.97 4.68
N LEU A 165 -18.34 -19.37 3.71
CA LEU A 165 -18.21 -17.91 3.60
C LEU A 165 -19.58 -17.25 3.39
N THR A 166 -20.39 -17.76 2.46
CA THR A 166 -21.72 -17.23 2.16
C THR A 166 -22.65 -17.28 3.36
N ASP A 167 -22.65 -18.39 4.10
CA ASP A 167 -23.44 -18.58 5.32
C ASP A 167 -23.00 -17.64 6.45
N ALA A 168 -21.72 -17.26 6.46
CA ALA A 168 -21.16 -16.35 7.46
C ALA A 168 -21.49 -14.87 7.20
N ARG A 169 -21.96 -14.46 6.02
CA ARG A 169 -22.15 -13.04 5.63
C ARG A 169 -22.79 -12.19 6.72
N GLN A 170 -23.94 -12.59 7.23
CA GLN A 170 -24.68 -11.83 8.25
C GLN A 170 -23.84 -11.55 9.50
N ARG A 171 -22.95 -12.48 9.88
CA ARG A 171 -22.07 -12.32 11.06
C ARG A 171 -20.94 -11.33 10.83
N TYR A 172 -20.52 -11.13 9.59
CA TYR A 172 -19.42 -10.24 9.18
C TYR A 172 -19.94 -8.95 8.52
N GLN A 173 -21.25 -8.67 8.58
CA GLN A 173 -21.86 -7.53 7.90
C GLN A 173 -21.28 -6.18 8.35
N SER A 174 -21.09 -5.99 9.65
CA SER A 174 -20.52 -4.75 10.18
C SER A 174 -19.05 -4.57 9.77
N LEU A 175 -18.27 -5.66 9.73
CA LEU A 175 -16.90 -5.62 9.19
C LEU A 175 -16.90 -5.19 7.72
N TYR A 176 -17.76 -5.79 6.89
CA TYR A 176 -17.91 -5.43 5.48
C TYR A 176 -18.28 -3.95 5.30
N GLN A 177 -19.19 -3.41 6.12
CA GLN A 177 -19.54 -1.99 6.11
C GLN A 177 -18.36 -1.10 6.50
N GLY A 178 -17.59 -1.50 7.51
CA GLY A 178 -16.36 -0.80 7.90
C GLY A 178 -15.33 -0.78 6.76
N LEU A 179 -15.03 -1.92 6.17
CA LEU A 179 -14.06 -2.01 5.06
C LEU A 179 -14.52 -1.21 3.83
N ASN A 180 -15.83 -1.17 3.53
CA ASN A 180 -16.36 -0.28 2.49
C ASN A 180 -16.17 1.20 2.81
N ALA A 181 -16.30 1.60 4.09
CA ALA A 181 -16.03 2.98 4.50
C ALA A 181 -14.54 3.34 4.36
N VAL A 182 -13.63 2.38 4.64
CA VAL A 182 -12.20 2.55 4.34
C VAL A 182 -11.98 2.75 2.85
N ALA A 183 -12.55 1.89 2.00
CA ALA A 183 -12.42 1.99 0.55
C ALA A 183 -12.98 3.30 -0.01
N ALA A 184 -14.16 3.72 0.45
CA ALA A 184 -14.81 4.97 0.03
C ALA A 184 -14.02 6.23 0.43
N ALA A 185 -13.16 6.13 1.45
CA ALA A 185 -12.25 7.21 1.88
C ALA A 185 -10.88 7.15 1.20
N ASP A 186 -10.74 6.37 0.12
CA ASP A 186 -9.45 6.03 -0.52
C ASP A 186 -8.43 5.53 0.51
N GLY A 187 -8.87 4.79 1.52
CA GLY A 187 -8.04 4.28 2.60
C GLY A 187 -7.57 2.85 2.38
N LEU A 188 -6.63 2.39 3.22
CA LEU A 188 -6.09 1.04 3.23
C LEU A 188 -6.32 0.39 4.59
N ALA A 189 -6.99 -0.77 4.60
CA ALA A 189 -7.09 -1.65 5.76
C ALA A 189 -5.95 -2.66 5.74
N VAL A 190 -5.24 -2.79 6.86
CA VAL A 190 -4.17 -3.76 7.06
C VAL A 190 -4.61 -4.71 8.17
N MET A 191 -4.86 -5.97 7.80
CA MET A 191 -5.50 -6.96 8.66
C MET A 191 -4.66 -8.23 8.77
N ILE A 192 -4.74 -8.92 9.90
CA ILE A 192 -3.93 -10.11 10.18
C ILE A 192 -4.57 -11.40 9.63
N THR A 193 -3.74 -12.38 9.27
CA THR A 193 -4.23 -13.71 8.85
C THR A 193 -4.57 -14.64 10.01
N GLY A 194 -4.03 -14.42 11.22
CA GLY A 194 -4.27 -15.28 12.39
C GLY A 194 -3.05 -16.13 12.80
N ASN A 195 -3.17 -16.84 13.92
CA ASN A 195 -2.05 -17.53 14.59
C ASN A 195 -2.39 -19.00 14.91
N ASN A 196 -3.11 -19.68 14.02
CA ASN A 196 -3.62 -21.03 14.25
C ASN A 196 -2.80 -22.09 13.51
N SER A 197 -1.63 -21.71 12.98
CA SER A 197 -0.72 -22.59 12.25
C SER A 197 -1.32 -23.30 11.03
N GLY A 198 -2.40 -22.76 10.47
CA GLY A 198 -3.18 -23.37 9.39
C GLY A 198 -2.89 -22.79 8.01
N ALA A 199 -3.39 -23.50 6.99
CA ALA A 199 -3.37 -23.05 5.59
C ALA A 199 -4.47 -22.03 5.26
N THR A 200 -5.45 -21.85 6.15
CA THR A 200 -6.60 -20.97 5.96
C THR A 200 -6.44 -19.75 6.87
N PRO A 201 -6.56 -18.52 6.34
CA PRO A 201 -6.53 -17.32 7.18
C PRO A 201 -7.85 -17.14 7.94
N ALA A 202 -7.85 -16.22 8.89
CA ALA A 202 -9.06 -15.71 9.51
C ALA A 202 -10.02 -15.15 8.44
N PRO A 203 -11.34 -15.41 8.55
CA PRO A 203 -12.33 -14.98 7.58
C PRO A 203 -12.44 -13.46 7.41
N ASP A 204 -11.94 -12.68 8.36
CA ASP A 204 -11.86 -11.22 8.31
C ASP A 204 -11.19 -10.74 7.01
N VAL A 205 -10.05 -11.35 6.64
CA VAL A 205 -9.33 -11.02 5.40
C VAL A 205 -9.95 -11.63 4.15
N LEU A 206 -10.94 -12.51 4.32
CA LEU A 206 -11.71 -13.15 3.23
C LEU A 206 -13.02 -12.43 2.94
N THR A 207 -13.28 -11.28 3.57
CA THR A 207 -14.49 -10.48 3.34
C THR A 207 -14.76 -10.19 1.85
N PRO A 208 -13.76 -9.88 0.99
CA PRO A 208 -13.98 -9.74 -0.45
C PRO A 208 -14.61 -10.98 -1.10
N LEU A 209 -14.13 -12.18 -0.78
CA LEU A 209 -14.69 -13.44 -1.28
C LEU A 209 -16.05 -13.75 -0.65
N MET A 210 -16.21 -13.42 0.62
CA MET A 210 -17.45 -13.60 1.35
C MET A 210 -18.60 -12.88 0.67
N TYR A 211 -18.38 -11.63 0.24
CA TYR A 211 -19.40 -10.79 -0.39
C TYR A 211 -19.38 -10.82 -1.93
N ASN A 212 -18.45 -11.55 -2.54
CA ASN A 212 -18.20 -11.52 -3.99
C ASN A 212 -17.95 -10.08 -4.49
N ASP A 213 -17.12 -9.35 -3.74
CA ASP A 213 -16.79 -7.95 -3.95
C ASP A 213 -15.27 -7.80 -4.16
N PRO A 214 -14.78 -8.00 -5.39
CA PRO A 214 -13.35 -7.90 -5.69
C PRO A 214 -12.83 -6.45 -5.57
N GLN A 215 -13.71 -5.44 -5.61
CA GLN A 215 -13.32 -4.05 -5.43
C GLN A 215 -12.84 -3.80 -4.00
N LEU A 216 -13.46 -4.45 -3.02
CA LEU A 216 -13.04 -4.35 -1.62
C LEU A 216 -11.59 -4.83 -1.40
N ALA A 217 -11.15 -5.84 -2.17
CA ALA A 217 -9.79 -6.35 -2.06
C ALA A 217 -8.76 -5.25 -2.37
N ARG A 218 -9.05 -4.31 -3.26
CA ARG A 218 -8.15 -3.20 -3.65
C ARG A 218 -7.72 -2.32 -2.47
N ASN A 219 -8.52 -2.27 -1.40
CA ASN A 219 -8.29 -1.42 -0.23
C ASN A 219 -7.98 -2.24 1.03
N LEU A 220 -7.57 -3.50 0.85
CA LEU A 220 -7.24 -4.44 1.93
C LEU A 220 -5.88 -5.09 1.65
N VAL A 221 -5.04 -5.18 2.69
CA VAL A 221 -3.85 -6.04 2.71
C VAL A 221 -3.99 -7.01 3.89
N ALA A 222 -3.99 -8.30 3.57
CA ALA A 222 -3.83 -9.35 4.56
C ALA A 222 -2.33 -9.50 4.91
N VAL A 223 -2.03 -9.70 6.19
CA VAL A 223 -0.65 -9.81 6.65
C VAL A 223 -0.46 -11.08 7.46
N THR A 224 0.36 -11.98 6.93
CA THR A 224 0.87 -13.12 7.68
C THR A 224 2.22 -12.80 8.31
N GLY A 225 2.59 -13.60 9.30
CA GLY A 225 3.83 -13.48 10.05
C GLY A 225 4.91 -14.35 9.42
N ILE A 226 6.15 -13.91 9.58
CA ILE A 226 7.32 -14.75 9.36
C ILE A 226 8.26 -14.69 10.56
N MET A 227 9.00 -15.76 10.78
CA MET A 227 10.04 -15.86 11.79
C MET A 227 11.41 -15.63 11.16
N ASP A 228 12.34 -15.08 11.95
CA ASP A 228 13.74 -14.89 11.60
C ASP A 228 14.56 -16.19 11.69
N HIS A 229 13.98 -17.25 12.25
CA HIS A 229 14.58 -18.57 12.34
C HIS A 229 13.54 -19.69 12.24
N THR A 230 14.00 -20.90 11.89
CA THR A 230 13.14 -22.06 11.62
C THR A 230 12.81 -22.91 12.84
N GLY A 231 13.41 -22.61 14.00
CA GLY A 231 13.19 -23.38 15.24
C GLY A 231 11.74 -23.43 15.78
N TYR A 232 10.83 -22.62 15.24
CA TYR A 232 9.40 -22.64 15.55
C TYR A 232 8.54 -23.21 14.42
N ASP A 233 9.15 -23.68 13.33
CA ASP A 233 8.41 -24.24 12.21
C ASP A 233 7.80 -25.58 12.58
N LEU A 234 6.60 -25.82 12.04
CA LEU A 234 5.87 -27.06 12.21
C LEU A 234 6.11 -27.98 11.00
N PRO A 235 6.13 -29.31 11.19
CA PRO A 235 6.27 -30.26 10.08
C PRO A 235 5.19 -30.06 9.00
N GLY A 236 5.56 -30.22 7.72
CA GLY A 236 4.65 -30.09 6.59
C GLY A 236 4.26 -28.64 6.25
N ARG A 237 5.11 -27.68 6.60
CA ARG A 237 4.94 -26.26 6.26
C ARG A 237 6.23 -25.67 5.72
N ALA A 238 6.09 -24.61 4.93
CA ALA A 238 7.23 -23.82 4.48
C ALA A 238 8.01 -23.21 5.68
N ALA A 239 9.32 -23.09 5.49
CA ALA A 239 10.22 -22.58 6.51
C ALA A 239 9.92 -21.11 6.87
N GLY A 240 10.08 -20.77 8.15
CA GLY A 240 9.82 -19.45 8.71
C GLY A 240 8.35 -19.11 8.91
N THR A 241 7.43 -20.07 8.74
CA THR A 241 5.99 -19.84 8.95
C THR A 241 5.60 -19.79 10.43
N GLY A 242 6.38 -20.41 11.31
CA GLY A 242 6.10 -20.40 12.76
C GLY A 242 4.65 -20.76 13.11
N PRO A 243 4.05 -20.10 14.11
CA PRO A 243 2.66 -20.35 14.52
C PRO A 243 1.60 -19.59 13.69
N PHE A 244 1.98 -18.98 12.56
CA PHE A 244 1.11 -18.06 11.83
C PHE A 244 0.24 -18.79 10.82
N ASP A 245 -0.98 -18.31 10.59
CA ASP A 245 -1.80 -18.81 9.46
C ASP A 245 -1.26 -18.28 8.13
N ALA A 246 -1.28 -19.14 7.12
CA ALA A 246 -0.96 -18.80 5.74
C ALA A 246 -1.94 -17.76 5.16
N CYS A 247 -1.51 -17.09 4.08
CA CYS A 247 -2.38 -16.21 3.30
C CYS A 247 -3.61 -16.91 2.71
N GLY A 248 -3.50 -18.19 2.34
CA GLY A 248 -4.55 -19.03 1.77
C GLY A 248 -5.30 -18.34 0.63
N ALA A 249 -6.63 -18.34 0.70
CA ALA A 249 -7.49 -17.72 -0.31
C ALA A 249 -7.34 -16.19 -0.44
N ALA A 250 -6.63 -15.53 0.49
CA ALA A 250 -6.30 -14.11 0.41
C ALA A 250 -4.96 -13.82 -0.30
N ALA A 251 -4.25 -14.83 -0.81
CA ALA A 251 -2.89 -14.71 -1.36
C ALA A 251 -2.70 -13.53 -2.34
N ALA A 252 -3.70 -13.23 -3.16
CA ALA A 252 -3.64 -12.14 -4.14
C ALA A 252 -3.55 -10.74 -3.52
N TRP A 253 -4.00 -10.54 -2.28
CA TRP A 253 -3.90 -9.29 -1.51
C TRP A 253 -3.19 -9.50 -0.16
N CYS A 254 -2.30 -10.49 -0.09
CA CYS A 254 -1.57 -10.83 1.13
C CYS A 254 -0.06 -10.69 0.95
N LEU A 255 0.63 -10.29 2.01
CA LEU A 255 2.09 -10.32 2.09
C LEU A 255 2.54 -10.70 3.51
N THR A 256 3.84 -10.90 3.69
CA THR A 256 4.41 -11.23 5.00
C THR A 256 5.16 -10.06 5.63
N ALA A 257 5.23 -10.04 6.95
CA ALA A 257 6.22 -9.25 7.69
C ALA A 257 6.64 -10.01 8.96
N PRO A 258 7.76 -9.63 9.60
CA PRO A 258 8.17 -10.25 10.87
C PRO A 258 7.03 -10.28 11.90
N GLY A 259 6.65 -11.49 12.30
CA GLY A 259 5.52 -11.76 13.20
C GLY A 259 5.88 -11.68 14.68
N TYR A 260 6.80 -10.79 15.07
CA TYR A 260 7.24 -10.65 16.46
C TYR A 260 7.46 -9.20 16.85
N THR A 261 7.51 -8.90 18.14
CA THR A 261 7.97 -7.60 18.65
C THR A 261 8.84 -7.80 19.88
N ASP A 262 9.91 -7.02 19.95
CA ASP A 262 10.73 -6.86 21.15
C ASP A 262 10.26 -5.60 21.88
N TYR A 263 10.10 -5.67 23.20
CA TYR A 263 9.61 -4.56 23.99
C TYR A 263 10.02 -4.67 25.47
N LEU A 264 9.94 -3.52 26.16
CA LEU A 264 10.07 -3.47 27.61
C LEU A 264 8.74 -3.84 28.27
N TYR A 265 8.70 -5.02 28.90
CA TYR A 265 7.58 -5.49 29.70
C TYR A 265 7.69 -4.95 31.13
N GLN A 266 6.62 -4.35 31.66
CA GLN A 266 6.55 -3.98 33.07
C GLN A 266 6.05 -5.16 33.91
N ASN A 267 6.85 -5.64 34.84
CA ASN A 267 6.42 -6.60 35.85
C ASN A 267 5.47 -5.97 36.86
N SER A 268 4.73 -6.81 37.60
CA SER A 268 3.82 -6.36 38.66
C SER A 268 4.52 -5.62 39.81
N ASP A 269 5.82 -5.83 40.00
CA ASP A 269 6.66 -5.11 40.96
C ASP A 269 7.17 -3.75 40.43
N GLY A 270 6.81 -3.38 39.20
CA GLY A 270 7.22 -2.14 38.54
C GLY A 270 8.55 -2.21 37.79
N SER A 271 9.30 -3.32 37.89
CA SER A 271 10.55 -3.52 37.15
C SER A 271 10.31 -3.73 35.65
N TRP A 272 11.31 -3.40 34.83
CA TRP A 272 11.24 -3.51 33.37
C TRP A 272 12.20 -4.58 32.86
N VAL A 273 11.72 -5.45 31.98
CA VAL A 273 12.53 -6.50 31.34
C VAL A 273 12.30 -6.52 29.83
N GLN A 274 13.34 -6.85 29.07
CA GLN A 274 13.22 -7.04 27.62
C GLN A 274 12.55 -8.39 27.33
N VAL A 275 11.49 -8.37 26.53
CA VAL A 275 10.71 -9.56 26.16
C VAL A 275 10.41 -9.54 24.67
N ARG A 276 10.33 -10.73 24.07
CA ARG A 276 9.82 -10.94 22.71
C ARG A 276 8.45 -11.60 22.76
N SER A 277 7.51 -11.08 21.98
CA SER A 277 6.20 -11.70 21.75
C SER A 277 6.00 -11.99 20.26
N PHE A 278 5.20 -13.01 19.97
CA PHE A 278 4.93 -13.50 18.61
C PHE A 278 3.45 -13.37 18.26
N GLY A 279 3.16 -13.05 17.00
CA GLY A 279 1.82 -12.91 16.45
C GLY A 279 1.83 -12.15 15.13
N THR A 280 0.93 -12.53 14.22
CA THR A 280 0.57 -11.74 13.03
C THR A 280 0.14 -10.32 13.40
N SER A 281 -0.37 -10.12 14.62
CA SER A 281 -0.62 -8.81 15.24
C SER A 281 0.56 -7.86 15.23
N PHE A 282 1.80 -8.37 15.19
CA PHE A 282 3.02 -7.58 15.08
C PHE A 282 3.51 -7.48 13.64
N ALA A 283 3.10 -8.36 12.74
CA ALA A 283 3.40 -8.21 11.31
C ALA A 283 2.60 -7.05 10.68
N ALA A 284 1.30 -6.96 10.95
CA ALA A 284 0.42 -5.90 10.44
C ALA A 284 0.90 -4.45 10.70
N PRO A 285 1.36 -4.07 11.92
CA PRO A 285 1.82 -2.70 12.16
C PRO A 285 3.09 -2.34 11.37
N ARG A 286 3.88 -3.32 10.91
CA ARG A 286 5.04 -3.08 10.04
C ARG A 286 4.61 -2.70 8.63
N VAL A 287 3.62 -3.41 8.10
CA VAL A 287 3.00 -3.09 6.81
C VAL A 287 2.29 -1.74 6.88
N THR A 288 1.60 -1.48 7.99
CA THR A 288 0.97 -0.19 8.26
C THR A 288 1.99 0.95 8.33
N ALA A 289 3.15 0.74 8.97
CA ALA A 289 4.23 1.71 8.99
C ALA A 289 4.76 2.02 7.58
N ALA A 290 4.97 1.00 6.75
CA ALA A 290 5.40 1.17 5.36
C ALA A 290 4.34 1.93 4.52
N ALA A 291 3.06 1.60 4.70
CA ALA A 291 1.96 2.35 4.08
C ALA A 291 1.95 3.82 4.51
N SER A 292 2.22 4.10 5.79
CA SER A 292 2.30 5.47 6.33
C SER A 292 3.40 6.27 5.65
N GLN A 293 4.59 5.67 5.51
CA GLN A 293 5.74 6.30 4.85
C GLN A 293 5.51 6.49 3.34
N LEU A 294 4.84 5.54 2.67
CA LEU A 294 4.41 5.71 1.29
C LEU A 294 3.47 6.89 1.13
N LEU A 295 2.46 7.03 2.00
CA LEU A 295 1.52 8.13 1.92
C LEU A 295 2.18 9.48 2.25
N GLN A 296 3.21 9.49 3.10
CA GLN A 296 4.05 10.66 3.34
C GLN A 296 4.84 11.06 2.08
N ARG A 297 5.36 10.07 1.34
CA ARG A 297 6.14 10.26 0.11
C ARG A 297 5.29 10.61 -1.10
N PHE A 298 4.10 10.02 -1.18
CA PHE A 298 3.14 10.14 -2.29
C PHE A 298 1.73 10.43 -1.75
N PRO A 299 1.45 11.68 -1.29
CA PRO A 299 0.19 12.02 -0.60
C PRO A 299 -1.09 11.79 -1.41
N TRP A 300 -0.99 11.80 -2.74
CA TRP A 300 -2.09 11.55 -3.66
C TRP A 300 -2.47 10.07 -3.82
N MET A 301 -1.62 9.13 -3.39
CA MET A 301 -1.89 7.69 -3.59
C MET A 301 -3.20 7.29 -2.90
N SER A 302 -4.09 6.63 -3.65
CA SER A 302 -5.29 5.96 -3.10
C SER A 302 -4.89 4.74 -2.27
N GLY A 303 -5.84 4.19 -1.50
CA GLY A 303 -5.63 2.91 -0.80
C GLY A 303 -5.20 1.79 -1.74
N HIS A 304 -5.74 1.75 -2.96
CA HIS A 304 -5.32 0.82 -4.00
C HIS A 304 -3.88 1.05 -4.47
N ASN A 305 -3.47 2.30 -4.67
CA ASN A 305 -2.09 2.60 -5.06
C ASN A 305 -1.09 2.19 -3.97
N LEU A 306 -1.44 2.41 -2.70
CA LEU A 306 -0.64 1.95 -1.56
C LEU A 306 -0.55 0.42 -1.54
N GLN A 307 -1.70 -0.26 -1.69
CA GLN A 307 -1.78 -1.73 -1.71
C GLN A 307 -0.92 -2.33 -2.83
N GLN A 308 -1.15 -1.89 -4.08
CA GLN A 308 -0.41 -2.39 -5.23
C GLN A 308 1.09 -2.13 -5.10
N THR A 309 1.48 -0.96 -4.57
CA THR A 309 2.90 -0.65 -4.35
C THR A 309 3.52 -1.57 -3.31
N LEU A 310 2.86 -1.82 -2.18
CA LEU A 310 3.36 -2.72 -1.13
C LEU A 310 3.49 -4.16 -1.63
N LEU A 311 2.48 -4.67 -2.34
CA LEU A 311 2.45 -6.05 -2.84
C LEU A 311 3.50 -6.26 -3.95
N THR A 312 3.57 -5.38 -4.93
CA THR A 312 4.44 -5.54 -6.11
C THR A 312 5.92 -5.24 -5.84
N THR A 313 6.22 -4.67 -4.67
CA THR A 313 7.61 -4.47 -4.23
C THR A 313 8.07 -5.52 -3.24
N ALA A 314 7.17 -6.38 -2.73
CA ALA A 314 7.52 -7.47 -1.83
C ALA A 314 8.60 -8.37 -2.43
N THR A 315 9.46 -8.88 -1.56
CA THR A 315 10.50 -9.85 -1.95
C THR A 315 9.85 -11.22 -1.99
N TYR A 316 9.68 -11.76 -3.19
CA TYR A 316 9.06 -13.07 -3.40
C TYR A 316 9.74 -14.14 -2.55
N ARG A 317 8.92 -14.97 -1.89
CA ARG A 317 9.36 -16.09 -1.07
C ARG A 317 8.61 -17.33 -1.50
N SER A 318 9.34 -18.34 -1.98
CA SER A 318 8.73 -19.63 -2.33
C SER A 318 8.18 -20.33 -1.10
N ASP A 319 7.02 -20.98 -1.24
CA ASP A 319 6.46 -21.85 -0.22
C ASP A 319 6.64 -23.34 -0.49
N ALA A 320 7.51 -23.68 -1.45
CA ALA A 320 7.94 -25.06 -1.66
C ALA A 320 8.58 -25.62 -0.38
N HIS A 321 8.17 -26.82 0.00
CA HIS A 321 8.67 -27.51 1.18
C HIS A 321 8.48 -29.01 1.02
N ASP A 322 9.35 -29.80 1.64
CA ASP A 322 9.36 -31.26 1.50
C ASP A 322 9.29 -31.67 0.01
N ASN A 323 8.19 -32.28 -0.42
CA ASN A 323 7.89 -32.64 -1.81
C ASN A 323 6.70 -31.85 -2.39
N VAL A 324 6.32 -30.75 -1.75
CA VAL A 324 5.27 -29.83 -2.19
C VAL A 324 5.93 -28.74 -3.02
N ALA A 325 5.51 -28.62 -4.28
CA ALA A 325 5.98 -27.56 -5.17
C ALA A 325 5.43 -26.20 -4.73
N ASP A 326 6.12 -25.15 -5.15
CA ASP A 326 5.67 -23.77 -4.96
C ASP A 326 4.26 -23.58 -5.51
N SER A 327 3.36 -23.10 -4.66
CA SER A 327 1.96 -22.96 -4.98
C SER A 327 1.66 -21.74 -5.87
N ALA A 328 2.64 -20.87 -6.15
CA ALA A 328 2.45 -19.70 -7.01
C ALA A 328 1.88 -20.02 -8.39
N ASN A 329 2.23 -21.17 -8.99
CA ASN A 329 1.66 -21.63 -10.26
C ASN A 329 1.68 -20.56 -11.36
N GLY A 330 2.80 -19.82 -11.48
CA GLY A 330 2.99 -18.76 -12.48
C GLY A 330 2.44 -17.38 -12.11
N ARG A 331 1.78 -17.23 -10.96
CA ARG A 331 1.39 -15.93 -10.37
C ARG A 331 2.58 -15.32 -9.61
N PRO A 332 2.58 -14.00 -9.34
CA PRO A 332 3.62 -13.35 -8.52
C PRO A 332 3.47 -13.57 -7.01
N TYR A 333 2.54 -14.43 -6.59
CA TYR A 333 2.23 -14.73 -5.19
C TYR A 333 1.87 -16.20 -5.01
N ASN A 334 2.05 -16.74 -3.80
CA ASN A 334 1.70 -18.11 -3.41
C ASN A 334 0.77 -18.16 -2.19
N GLU A 335 0.19 -19.33 -1.94
CA GLU A 335 -0.84 -19.54 -0.92
C GLU A 335 -0.31 -19.37 0.51
N THR A 336 0.99 -19.52 0.75
CA THR A 336 1.55 -19.39 2.11
C THR A 336 1.92 -17.96 2.46
N PHE A 337 2.76 -17.35 1.63
CA PHE A 337 3.40 -16.06 1.88
C PHE A 337 2.77 -14.90 1.07
N GLY A 338 1.78 -15.19 0.22
CA GLY A 338 1.21 -14.20 -0.68
C GLY A 338 2.29 -13.69 -1.61
N TRP A 339 2.42 -12.37 -1.73
CA TRP A 339 3.44 -11.72 -2.55
C TRP A 339 4.88 -11.83 -1.99
N GLY A 340 5.03 -12.38 -0.78
CA GLY A 340 6.32 -12.52 -0.10
C GLY A 340 6.54 -11.42 0.94
N ASP A 341 7.80 -11.13 1.23
CA ASP A 341 8.17 -10.33 2.38
C ASP A 341 8.07 -8.83 2.10
N LEU A 342 7.50 -8.08 3.04
CA LEU A 342 7.46 -6.62 3.00
C LEU A 342 8.85 -6.04 2.70
N ASN A 343 8.93 -5.26 1.62
CA ASN A 343 10.12 -4.52 1.24
C ASN A 343 9.83 -3.01 1.25
N ALA A 344 9.77 -2.43 2.46
CA ALA A 344 9.43 -1.03 2.64
C ALA A 344 10.37 -0.08 1.89
N ALA A 345 11.68 -0.39 1.86
CA ALA A 345 12.67 0.42 1.16
C ALA A 345 12.41 0.47 -0.36
N LYS A 346 12.11 -0.68 -0.98
CA LYS A 346 11.75 -0.73 -2.41
C LYS A 346 10.40 -0.05 -2.66
N ALA A 347 9.43 -0.18 -1.75
CA ALA A 347 8.14 0.48 -1.87
C ALA A 347 8.26 2.01 -1.99
N LEU A 348 9.17 2.64 -1.22
CA LEU A 348 9.39 4.10 -1.25
C LEU A 348 9.91 4.64 -2.59
N ASN A 349 10.35 3.76 -3.49
CA ASN A 349 10.75 4.07 -4.85
C ASN A 349 9.59 3.96 -5.88
N GLY A 350 8.36 3.71 -5.44
CA GLY A 350 7.18 3.50 -6.29
C GLY A 350 6.82 2.03 -6.50
N PRO A 351 5.83 1.71 -7.34
CA PRO A 351 5.42 0.33 -7.62
C PRO A 351 6.56 -0.50 -8.24
N GLY A 352 6.54 -1.83 -8.06
CA GLY A 352 7.49 -2.75 -8.70
C GLY A 352 6.93 -3.44 -9.93
N GLN A 353 5.60 -3.47 -10.05
CA GLN A 353 4.89 -4.11 -11.15
C GLN A 353 3.52 -3.45 -11.37
N PHE A 354 3.08 -3.41 -12.63
CA PHE A 354 1.68 -3.19 -13.01
C PHE A 354 1.06 -4.55 -13.33
N TRP A 355 0.28 -5.09 -12.40
CA TRP A 355 -0.25 -6.45 -12.46
C TRP A 355 -1.76 -6.46 -12.24
N ALA A 356 -2.46 -7.31 -12.97
CA ALA A 356 -3.93 -7.47 -13.00
C ALA A 356 -4.70 -6.25 -13.53
N GLU A 357 -4.34 -5.04 -13.09
CA GLU A 357 -4.94 -3.77 -13.51
C GLU A 357 -3.88 -2.69 -13.82
N ASP A 358 -4.27 -1.69 -14.61
CA ASP A 358 -3.44 -0.52 -14.86
C ASP A 358 -3.27 0.32 -13.58
N PHE A 359 -2.09 0.91 -13.41
CA PHE A 359 -1.82 1.79 -12.28
C PHE A 359 -2.36 3.19 -12.60
N SER A 360 -3.44 3.60 -11.92
CA SER A 360 -4.04 4.93 -12.08
C SER A 360 -3.38 5.94 -11.13
N ALA A 361 -2.67 6.89 -11.72
CA ALA A 361 -2.00 7.97 -11.04
C ALA A 361 -2.81 9.27 -11.19
N ARG A 362 -3.54 9.62 -10.12
CA ARG A 362 -4.30 10.87 -10.01
C ARG A 362 -3.54 11.86 -9.16
N LEU A 363 -2.58 12.52 -9.79
CA LEU A 363 -1.66 13.40 -9.07
C LEU A 363 -2.39 14.60 -8.46
N ASP A 364 -1.87 15.05 -7.33
CA ASP A 364 -2.07 16.41 -6.87
C ASP A 364 -1.08 17.36 -7.61
N GLY A 365 -0.91 18.59 -7.14
CA GLY A 365 0.04 19.54 -7.74
C GLY A 365 1.51 19.29 -7.39
N GLY A 366 1.85 18.17 -6.75
CA GLY A 366 3.20 17.84 -6.31
C GLY A 366 4.10 17.28 -7.42
N GLN A 367 5.35 16.98 -7.05
CA GLN A 367 6.36 16.41 -7.93
C GLN A 367 6.84 15.08 -7.34
N TYR A 368 6.77 14.02 -8.13
CA TYR A 368 6.98 12.65 -7.65
C TYR A 368 7.91 11.88 -8.57
N VAL A 369 8.67 10.96 -8.00
CA VAL A 369 9.60 10.10 -8.74
C VAL A 369 9.27 8.65 -8.43
N PHE A 370 9.07 7.85 -9.47
CA PHE A 370 9.17 6.39 -9.40
C PHE A 370 10.51 5.97 -9.99
N SER A 371 11.35 5.39 -9.14
CA SER A 371 12.73 5.01 -9.47
C SER A 371 12.95 3.50 -9.54
N ASN A 372 11.95 2.69 -9.20
CA ASN A 372 11.99 1.26 -9.46
C ASN A 372 11.95 0.96 -10.97
N ASP A 373 12.55 -0.17 -11.36
CA ASP A 373 12.25 -0.81 -12.64
C ASP A 373 10.87 -1.47 -12.55
N ILE A 374 9.89 -0.91 -13.26
CA ILE A 374 8.50 -1.39 -13.21
C ILE A 374 8.27 -2.42 -14.31
N SER A 375 7.83 -3.62 -13.92
CA SER A 375 7.48 -4.72 -14.84
C SER A 375 5.97 -4.94 -14.94
N GLY A 376 5.52 -5.95 -15.70
CA GLY A 376 4.13 -6.41 -15.71
C GLY A 376 3.42 -6.28 -17.05
N ASP A 377 2.19 -6.77 -17.11
CA ASP A 377 1.37 -6.82 -18.32
C ASP A 377 0.46 -5.59 -18.48
N ARG A 378 0.34 -4.77 -17.44
CA ARG A 378 -0.54 -3.60 -17.37
C ARG A 378 0.23 -2.29 -17.53
N GLY A 379 -0.52 -1.20 -17.67
CA GLY A 379 -0.02 0.12 -18.03
C GLY A 379 -0.04 1.13 -16.89
N LEU A 380 0.38 2.35 -17.23
CA LEU A 380 0.29 3.52 -16.38
C LEU A 380 -0.75 4.47 -16.98
N VAL A 381 -1.70 4.91 -16.16
CA VAL A 381 -2.72 5.89 -16.56
C VAL A 381 -2.56 7.12 -15.67
N LEU A 382 -2.07 8.21 -16.23
CA LEU A 382 -2.04 9.53 -15.59
C LEU A 382 -3.30 10.30 -15.96
N ASP A 383 -4.31 10.28 -15.08
CA ASP A 383 -5.64 10.86 -15.30
C ASP A 383 -6.05 11.81 -14.16
N GLY A 384 -7.32 12.24 -14.18
CA GLY A 384 -7.89 13.13 -13.16
C GLY A 384 -7.85 14.60 -13.57
N SER A 385 -7.97 15.49 -12.57
CA SER A 385 -7.94 16.93 -12.79
C SER A 385 -6.52 17.42 -13.07
N GLU A 386 -6.39 18.37 -13.99
CA GLU A 386 -5.14 19.12 -14.18
C GLU A 386 -4.83 19.94 -12.93
N ARG A 387 -3.73 19.61 -12.25
CA ARG A 387 -3.27 20.28 -11.03
C ARG A 387 -1.83 20.76 -11.14
N GLY A 388 -1.20 20.61 -12.32
CA GLY A 388 0.23 20.87 -12.49
C GLY A 388 1.14 19.85 -11.83
N GLY A 389 0.61 18.66 -11.49
CA GLY A 389 1.39 17.57 -10.93
C GLY A 389 2.41 17.02 -11.93
N THR A 390 3.49 16.47 -11.41
CA THR A 390 4.47 15.74 -12.23
C THR A 390 4.79 14.39 -11.63
N LEU A 391 4.78 13.36 -12.46
CA LEU A 391 5.38 12.06 -12.15
C LEU A 391 6.58 11.86 -13.07
N GLN A 392 7.72 11.50 -12.50
CA GLN A 392 8.94 11.18 -13.21
C GLN A 392 9.23 9.68 -13.10
N LEU A 393 9.48 9.02 -14.22
CA LEU A 393 9.93 7.63 -14.30
C LEU A 393 11.42 7.61 -14.63
N THR A 394 12.24 7.12 -13.71
CA THR A 394 13.70 7.05 -13.91
C THR A 394 14.22 5.63 -14.13
N GLY A 395 13.42 4.61 -13.82
CA GLY A 395 13.77 3.21 -14.02
C GLY A 395 13.73 2.74 -15.48
N ASN A 396 14.28 1.56 -15.74
CA ASN A 396 14.15 0.84 -17.00
C ASN A 396 12.87 0.00 -16.98
N ASN A 397 11.74 0.64 -17.25
CA ASN A 397 10.43 0.02 -17.11
C ASN A 397 10.13 -0.91 -18.29
N SER A 398 9.76 -2.14 -17.96
CA SER A 398 9.52 -3.26 -18.89
C SER A 398 8.05 -3.67 -18.97
N TYR A 399 7.14 -2.92 -18.33
CA TYR A 399 5.72 -3.19 -18.40
C TYR A 399 5.19 -3.07 -19.84
N GLN A 400 4.21 -3.91 -20.18
CA GLN A 400 3.72 -4.07 -21.56
C GLN A 400 2.46 -3.26 -21.87
N GLY A 401 1.73 -2.83 -20.84
CA GLY A 401 0.51 -2.03 -21.03
C GLY A 401 0.79 -0.61 -21.53
N LEU A 402 -0.28 0.05 -21.98
CA LEU A 402 -0.21 1.42 -22.51
C LEU A 402 0.21 2.41 -21.41
N THR A 403 1.09 3.34 -21.75
CA THR A 403 1.30 4.55 -20.94
C THR A 403 0.37 5.64 -21.46
N GLN A 404 -0.69 5.96 -20.71
CA GLN A 404 -1.65 6.99 -21.08
C GLN A 404 -1.49 8.22 -20.19
N VAL A 405 -1.36 9.39 -20.81
CA VAL A 405 -1.24 10.68 -20.13
C VAL A 405 -2.37 11.60 -20.60
N SER A 406 -3.40 11.73 -19.78
CA SER A 406 -4.61 12.51 -20.08
C SER A 406 -4.69 13.84 -19.33
N ALA A 407 -3.96 13.97 -18.23
CA ALA A 407 -3.80 15.19 -17.44
C ALA A 407 -2.44 15.19 -16.73
N ASN A 408 -2.01 16.35 -16.25
CA ASN A 408 -0.73 16.54 -15.55
C ASN A 408 0.48 16.18 -16.42
N SER A 409 1.67 16.11 -15.82
CA SER A 409 2.93 15.87 -16.53
C SER A 409 3.53 14.51 -16.20
N LEU A 410 3.90 13.75 -17.23
CA LEU A 410 4.77 12.58 -17.12
C LEU A 410 6.16 12.93 -17.69
N LEU A 411 7.21 12.71 -16.92
CA LEU A 411 8.59 12.77 -17.38
C LEU A 411 9.15 11.35 -17.47
N ILE A 412 9.63 10.96 -18.65
CA ILE A 412 10.33 9.69 -18.86
C ILE A 412 11.80 10.01 -19.03
N ASP A 413 12.60 9.75 -17.99
CA ASP A 413 14.06 9.92 -18.04
C ASP A 413 14.80 8.57 -18.06
N GLY A 414 14.12 7.50 -17.62
CA GLY A 414 14.54 6.13 -17.86
C GLY A 414 14.00 5.60 -19.20
N ALA A 415 13.33 4.46 -19.15
CA ALA A 415 12.69 3.87 -20.32
C ALA A 415 11.31 3.31 -20.01
N ILE A 416 10.45 3.24 -21.01
CA ILE A 416 9.23 2.42 -21.03
C ILE A 416 9.28 1.48 -22.23
N ALA A 417 8.87 0.23 -22.08
CA ALA A 417 8.90 -0.75 -23.17
C ALA A 417 7.74 -0.57 -24.17
N GLY A 418 6.55 -0.24 -23.66
CA GLY A 418 5.31 -0.18 -24.44
C GLY A 418 5.07 1.12 -25.22
N ASN A 419 3.83 1.23 -25.72
CA ASN A 419 3.32 2.43 -26.40
C ASN A 419 2.99 3.55 -25.40
N ALA A 420 2.96 4.78 -25.90
CA ALA A 420 2.49 5.95 -25.17
C ALA A 420 1.39 6.71 -25.93
N LEU A 421 0.37 7.15 -25.21
CA LEU A 421 -0.70 8.03 -25.70
C LEU A 421 -0.76 9.27 -24.81
N VAL A 422 -0.66 10.44 -25.42
CA VAL A 422 -0.87 11.72 -24.75
C VAL A 422 -2.12 12.35 -25.32
N ASN A 423 -3.07 12.75 -24.48
CA ASN A 423 -4.31 13.40 -24.90
C ASN A 423 -4.81 14.39 -23.82
N GLY A 424 -5.90 15.11 -24.11
CA GLY A 424 -6.48 16.06 -23.15
C GLY A 424 -5.49 17.16 -22.76
N SER A 425 -5.34 17.42 -21.45
CA SER A 425 -4.35 18.37 -20.93
C SER A 425 -2.99 17.72 -20.63
N GLY A 426 -2.86 16.42 -20.92
CA GLY A 426 -1.68 15.62 -20.62
C GLY A 426 -0.42 16.16 -21.28
N LYS A 427 0.69 16.10 -20.52
CA LYS A 427 2.02 16.53 -20.95
C LYS A 427 3.01 15.39 -20.80
N LEU A 428 3.76 15.10 -21.84
CA LEU A 428 4.83 14.11 -21.82
C LEU A 428 6.16 14.78 -22.15
N GLY A 429 7.20 14.50 -21.36
CA GLY A 429 8.55 14.98 -21.60
C GLY A 429 9.60 14.06 -20.97
N GLY A 430 10.80 14.59 -20.79
CA GLY A 430 11.98 13.85 -20.31
C GLY A 430 12.97 13.57 -21.44
N SER A 431 14.10 12.94 -21.11
CA SER A 431 15.18 12.60 -22.06
C SER A 431 15.27 11.11 -22.38
N GLY A 432 14.32 10.32 -21.87
CA GLY A 432 14.33 8.87 -21.88
C GLY A 432 13.81 8.24 -23.17
N ARG A 433 13.59 6.93 -23.10
CA ARG A 433 13.19 6.10 -24.24
C ARG A 433 11.76 5.57 -24.13
N ILE A 434 11.01 5.68 -25.21
CA ILE A 434 9.75 5.00 -25.46
C ILE A 434 10.01 3.85 -26.45
N GLY A 435 9.82 2.62 -25.99
CA GLY A 435 10.08 1.41 -26.78
C GLY A 435 9.07 1.17 -27.90
N GLY A 436 7.82 1.62 -27.72
CA GLY A 436 6.75 1.51 -28.70
C GLY A 436 6.51 2.78 -29.51
N ASN A 437 5.27 2.89 -30.01
CA ASN A 437 4.77 4.07 -30.71
C ASN A 437 4.36 5.17 -29.73
N LEU A 438 4.48 6.42 -30.15
CA LEU A 438 3.98 7.59 -29.42
C LEU A 438 2.89 8.29 -30.24
N VAL A 439 1.68 8.36 -29.68
CA VAL A 439 0.56 9.15 -30.23
C VAL A 439 0.38 10.41 -29.40
N ASN A 440 0.45 11.57 -30.06
CA ASN A 440 0.32 12.89 -29.46
C ASN A 440 -0.97 13.59 -29.92
N GLN A 441 -1.94 13.67 -29.00
CA GLN A 441 -3.18 14.44 -29.06
C GLN A 441 -3.25 15.46 -27.90
N GLY A 442 -2.11 15.72 -27.25
CA GLY A 442 -1.98 16.64 -26.13
C GLY A 442 -0.69 17.44 -26.30
N SER A 443 0.21 17.40 -25.31
CA SER A 443 1.48 18.12 -25.38
C SER A 443 2.67 17.18 -25.18
N VAL A 444 3.59 17.13 -26.14
CA VAL A 444 4.85 16.37 -26.04
C VAL A 444 6.02 17.35 -26.11
N ASN A 445 7.02 17.16 -25.26
CA ASN A 445 8.30 17.84 -25.34
C ASN A 445 9.29 17.02 -26.19
N GLY A 446 10.23 17.70 -26.85
CA GLY A 446 11.37 17.08 -27.52
C GLY A 446 12.31 16.34 -26.56
N ASP A 447 13.50 15.97 -27.06
CA ASP A 447 14.54 15.17 -26.38
C ASP A 447 14.24 13.69 -26.19
N LEU A 448 12.96 13.31 -26.13
CA LEU A 448 12.52 11.92 -26.07
C LEU A 448 13.00 11.08 -27.26
N GLN A 449 13.26 9.80 -27.00
CA GLN A 449 13.64 8.81 -28.00
C GLN A 449 12.49 7.81 -28.21
N VAL A 450 11.83 7.87 -29.36
CA VAL A 450 10.74 6.97 -29.77
C VAL A 450 11.30 5.88 -30.68
N ALA A 451 11.30 4.63 -30.24
CA ALA A 451 11.77 3.51 -31.04
C ALA A 451 10.76 3.06 -32.10
N GLY A 452 9.46 3.30 -31.87
CA GLY A 452 8.41 3.09 -32.86
C GLY A 452 8.16 4.32 -33.74
N ASN A 453 6.91 4.46 -34.16
CA ASN A 453 6.40 5.59 -34.92
C ASN A 453 5.93 6.72 -33.99
N TYR A 454 5.99 7.95 -34.50
CA TYR A 454 5.38 9.12 -33.90
C TYR A 454 4.18 9.57 -34.72
N GLN A 455 3.04 9.79 -34.07
CA GLN A 455 1.85 10.34 -34.70
C GLN A 455 1.36 11.55 -33.92
N GLN A 456 1.50 12.75 -34.49
CA GLN A 456 0.85 13.94 -33.97
C GLN A 456 -0.49 14.14 -34.67
N SER A 457 -1.53 14.39 -33.88
CA SER A 457 -2.88 14.73 -34.37
C SER A 457 -3.05 16.25 -34.45
N ALA A 458 -4.12 16.73 -35.10
CA ALA A 458 -4.44 18.16 -35.23
C ALA A 458 -4.50 18.90 -33.88
N ASP A 459 -4.97 18.25 -32.82
CA ASP A 459 -5.05 18.81 -31.47
C ASP A 459 -3.71 18.74 -30.70
N GLY A 460 -2.72 18.03 -31.25
CA GLY A 460 -1.42 17.80 -30.63
C GLY A 460 -0.48 18.99 -30.77
N THR A 461 0.36 19.17 -29.76
CA THR A 461 1.44 20.14 -29.73
C THR A 461 2.77 19.44 -29.48
N LEU A 462 3.77 19.70 -30.33
CA LEU A 462 5.16 19.35 -30.07
C LEU A 462 5.94 20.59 -29.66
N ASN A 463 6.49 20.59 -28.44
CA ASN A 463 7.34 21.65 -27.92
C ASN A 463 8.81 21.24 -28.02
N VAL A 464 9.61 21.99 -28.77
CA VAL A 464 11.03 21.71 -28.97
C VAL A 464 11.86 22.87 -28.43
N THR A 465 12.82 22.55 -27.57
CA THR A 465 13.94 23.45 -27.28
C THR A 465 15.05 23.14 -28.28
N LEU A 466 15.66 24.17 -28.91
CA LEU A 466 16.76 23.93 -29.84
C LEU A 466 17.89 23.13 -29.15
N ASN A 467 18.54 22.25 -29.92
CA ASN A 467 19.41 21.12 -29.49
C ASN A 467 18.74 19.90 -28.87
N ASN A 468 17.45 19.95 -28.55
CA ASN A 468 16.72 18.84 -27.94
C ASN A 468 15.59 18.37 -28.88
N PRO A 469 15.90 17.89 -30.11
CA PRO A 469 14.87 17.44 -31.04
C PRO A 469 14.18 16.17 -30.53
N LEU A 470 12.94 15.93 -30.97
CA LEU A 470 12.32 14.62 -30.81
C LEU A 470 13.03 13.61 -31.73
N ARG A 471 13.45 12.46 -31.20
CA ARG A 471 14.15 11.43 -31.99
C ARG A 471 13.25 10.22 -32.21
N VAL A 472 12.79 10.02 -33.43
CA VAL A 472 11.92 8.92 -33.83
C VAL A 472 12.74 7.96 -34.70
N ALA A 473 12.73 6.66 -34.39
CA ALA A 473 13.39 5.67 -35.23
C ALA A 473 12.51 5.25 -36.43
N GLY A 474 11.19 5.14 -36.19
CA GLY A 474 10.20 4.88 -37.23
C GLY A 474 9.76 6.14 -37.99
N ASN A 475 8.55 6.10 -38.53
CA ASN A 475 7.96 7.20 -39.29
C ASN A 475 7.31 8.24 -38.34
N ALA A 476 7.32 9.51 -38.76
CA ALA A 476 6.63 10.61 -38.09
C ALA A 476 5.50 11.14 -38.99
N ALA A 477 4.26 11.05 -38.51
CA ALA A 477 3.11 11.71 -39.11
C ALA A 477 2.80 13.01 -38.35
N LEU A 478 2.79 14.14 -39.04
CA LEU A 478 2.74 15.48 -38.46
C LEU A 478 1.44 16.19 -38.82
N ASP A 479 0.83 16.82 -37.82
CA ASP A 479 -0.34 17.69 -37.90
C ASP A 479 -0.30 18.62 -36.67
N GLY A 480 -1.22 19.58 -36.56
CA GLY A 480 -1.36 20.44 -35.39
C GLY A 480 -0.14 21.33 -35.14
N THR A 481 0.09 21.69 -33.88
CA THR A 481 1.00 22.79 -33.54
C THR A 481 2.44 22.32 -33.26
N GLN A 482 3.42 23.10 -33.70
CA GLN A 482 4.80 23.00 -33.22
C GLN A 482 5.22 24.30 -32.55
N ASN A 483 5.66 24.20 -31.30
CA ASN A 483 6.17 25.31 -30.52
C ASN A 483 7.68 25.21 -30.39
N LEU A 484 8.37 26.34 -30.61
CA LEU A 484 9.80 26.45 -30.39
C LEU A 484 10.07 27.25 -29.12
N ALA A 485 10.65 26.60 -28.11
CA ALA A 485 11.11 27.27 -26.91
C ALA A 485 12.44 28.01 -27.18
N PRO A 486 12.66 29.19 -26.56
CA PRO A 486 13.93 29.90 -26.68
C PRO A 486 15.09 29.00 -26.23
N PRO A 487 16.22 29.01 -26.94
CA PRO A 487 17.37 28.22 -26.54
C PRO A 487 18.08 28.83 -25.33
N SER A 488 19.06 28.11 -24.76
CA SER A 488 19.94 28.69 -23.75
C SER A 488 20.71 29.90 -24.32
N ALA A 489 21.11 30.84 -23.46
CA ALA A 489 21.90 32.01 -23.88
C ALA A 489 23.25 31.65 -24.52
N SER A 490 23.75 30.44 -24.25
CA SER A 490 24.98 29.88 -24.84
C SER A 490 24.77 29.24 -26.21
N TYR A 491 23.53 29.11 -26.67
CA TYR A 491 23.22 28.46 -27.93
C TYR A 491 23.46 29.38 -29.12
N VAL A 492 24.22 28.91 -30.09
CA VAL A 492 24.42 29.60 -31.36
C VAL A 492 23.36 29.12 -32.33
N VAL A 493 22.34 29.94 -32.54
CA VAL A 493 21.26 29.68 -33.49
C VAL A 493 21.83 29.58 -34.90
N LYS A 494 21.42 28.53 -35.61
CA LYS A 494 21.81 28.24 -36.99
C LYS A 494 20.75 28.72 -37.96
N GLN A 495 21.12 28.76 -39.24
CA GLN A 495 20.17 29.05 -40.33
C GLN A 495 19.11 27.95 -40.49
N GLN A 496 19.46 26.70 -40.14
CA GLN A 496 18.58 25.54 -40.16
C GLN A 496 18.73 24.77 -38.86
N GLU A 497 17.59 24.44 -38.25
CA GLU A 497 17.54 23.73 -36.98
C GLU A 497 16.77 22.42 -37.09
N THR A 498 17.28 21.40 -36.43
CA THR A 498 16.62 20.10 -36.34
C THR A 498 15.64 20.11 -35.18
N LEU A 499 14.35 19.94 -35.49
CA LEU A 499 13.29 19.85 -34.49
C LEU A 499 12.87 18.40 -34.21
N LEU A 500 12.99 17.55 -35.24
CA LEU A 500 12.62 16.15 -35.20
C LEU A 500 13.51 15.36 -36.17
N THR A 501 13.94 14.17 -35.77
CA THR A 501 14.56 13.18 -36.66
C THR A 501 13.65 11.97 -36.78
N SER A 502 13.47 11.40 -37.98
CA SER A 502 12.66 10.19 -38.21
C SER A 502 13.17 9.37 -39.39
N GLY A 503 12.74 8.11 -39.50
CA GLY A 503 12.95 7.26 -40.67
C GLY A 503 12.15 7.69 -41.90
N GLY A 504 11.13 8.54 -41.71
CA GLY A 504 10.37 9.17 -42.78
C GLY A 504 9.29 10.10 -42.21
N VAL A 505 9.02 11.21 -42.90
CA VAL A 505 8.03 12.21 -42.48
C VAL A 505 6.85 12.25 -43.46
N SER A 506 5.64 12.34 -42.92
CA SER A 506 4.43 12.69 -43.66
C SER A 506 3.66 13.80 -42.95
N GLY A 507 2.92 14.62 -43.69
CA GLY A 507 2.19 15.77 -43.14
C GLY A 507 3.09 16.97 -42.83
N GLN A 508 2.53 17.97 -42.16
CA GLN A 508 3.19 19.21 -41.76
C GLN A 508 2.49 19.81 -40.53
N PHE A 509 3.22 20.58 -39.73
CA PHE A 509 2.60 21.39 -38.68
C PHE A 509 1.78 22.54 -39.28
N SER A 510 0.73 22.96 -38.58
CA SER A 510 -0.21 24.03 -38.97
C SER A 510 0.27 25.41 -38.57
#